data_AF-A0A4Q5EVV1-F1
#
_entry.id   AF-A0A4Q5EVV1-F1
#
_cell.length_a   1.000
_cell.length_b   1.000
_cell.length_c   1.000
_cell.angle_alpha   90.00
_cell.angle_beta   90.00
_cell.angle_gamma   90.00
#
_symmetry.space_group_name_H-M   'P 1'
#
loop_
_entity.id
_entity.type
_entity.pdbx_description
1 polymer ?
#
loop_
_entity_poly.entity_id
_entity_poly.type
_entity_poly.pdbx_seq_one_letter_code
_entity_poly.pdbx_strand_id
1 'polypeptide(L)'
;MRNSVKKAAVTALVCVTAAGMMAGCGNKKLDGTKIAVTVNKQEIPFGVVSLAARMQQAQAEAMYKMYLGGGSDMSIWSTKMDDDSDETYGENAVTTSVETVEKMCLEKEHASEYDVEITDDEQKALEEAAKNFMAANSDETIAELAVDEDMVKTFLELETYDVKMKDAIEAKADVKLDEKEYQQMSFSYASAKVSGDDLSDDDIKKNKENLQKFYDKVKEDPAADFNTLGDEISEDMTATTGTCPTYEEGDDSAANGTTYPDEVRTALRKLDEGALNEEIIKTDSVWYVVRLDSKNDKTATESKKESLTNTKKDDFYNDTTDGWKKKADIKEEKKLIKKIKITDNHSFTIQTPTPTPDPDVTETPTADSAEAEATETPETEGDSAKADEETADSTESEAAATPEAEK
;
A
#
# COMPACT_ATOMS: atom_id res chain seq x y z
N MET A 1 15.87 -25.99 -12.27
CA MET A 1 17.08 -25.35 -11.73
C MET A 1 17.15 -23.91 -12.21
N ARG A 2 16.64 -22.98 -11.41
CA ARG A 2 17.17 -21.61 -11.34
C ARG A 2 17.45 -21.39 -9.86
N ASN A 3 18.73 -21.51 -9.51
CA ASN A 3 19.26 -21.06 -8.23
C ASN A 3 19.07 -19.55 -8.18
N SER A 4 17.92 -19.12 -7.71
CA SER A 4 17.75 -17.78 -7.18
C SER A 4 18.03 -17.91 -5.70
N VAL A 5 19.32 -17.90 -5.33
CA VAL A 5 19.68 -17.47 -3.98
C VAL A 5 19.20 -16.02 -3.93
N LYS A 6 17.96 -15.82 -3.45
CA LYS A 6 17.41 -14.50 -3.22
C LYS A 6 18.40 -13.82 -2.29
N LYS A 7 19.06 -12.76 -2.75
CA LYS A 7 19.73 -11.84 -1.83
C LYS A 7 18.63 -11.41 -0.86
N ALA A 8 18.71 -11.85 0.40
CA ALA A 8 17.90 -11.26 1.45
C ALA A 8 18.33 -9.80 1.48
N ALA A 9 17.52 -8.93 0.87
CA ALA A 9 17.70 -7.51 1.01
C ALA A 9 17.45 -7.24 2.50
N VAL A 10 18.50 -6.90 3.24
CA VAL A 10 18.33 -6.29 4.56
C VAL A 10 17.49 -5.04 4.30
N THR A 11 16.25 -5.07 4.75
CA THR A 11 15.34 -3.93 4.63
C THR A 11 16.05 -2.73 5.25
N ALA A 12 16.33 -1.70 4.44
CA ALA A 12 16.94 -0.47 4.93
C ALA A 12 16.05 0.08 6.04
N LEU A 13 16.61 0.29 7.24
CA LEU A 13 15.84 0.77 8.38
C LEU A 13 15.23 2.13 8.05
N VAL A 14 13.92 2.19 8.23
CA VAL A 14 13.15 3.42 8.32
C VAL A 14 13.46 4.11 9.66
N CYS A 15 14.01 5.32 9.62
CA CYS A 15 14.26 6.10 10.83
C CYS A 15 12.93 6.71 11.33
N VAL A 16 12.57 6.47 12.59
CA VAL A 16 11.33 7.01 13.18
C VAL A 16 11.64 8.28 13.97
N THR A 17 11.15 9.44 13.53
CA THR A 17 11.30 10.72 14.25
C THR A 17 9.97 11.17 14.87
N ALA A 18 9.96 11.65 16.11
CA ALA A 18 8.74 12.15 16.76
C ALA A 18 8.30 13.51 16.20
N ALA A 19 6.99 13.72 16.00
CA ALA A 19 6.41 15.01 15.60
C ALA A 19 5.13 15.30 16.42
N GLY A 20 5.11 16.43 17.15
CA GLY A 20 3.92 16.87 17.89
C GLY A 20 4.22 17.78 19.09
N MET A 21 3.25 18.60 19.50
CA MET A 21 3.34 19.36 20.74
C MET A 21 3.11 18.41 21.92
N MET A 22 4.12 18.26 22.78
CA MET A 22 4.05 17.47 24.03
C MET A 22 3.10 18.08 25.07
N ALA A 23 1.80 18.07 24.80
CA ALA A 23 0.79 18.39 25.80
C ALA A 23 0.39 17.10 26.54
N GLY A 24 1.14 16.76 27.59
CA GLY A 24 0.53 16.08 28.76
C GLY A 24 0.72 14.57 28.94
N CYS A 25 1.93 14.01 28.79
CA CYS A 25 2.28 12.74 29.45
C CYS A 25 3.38 12.99 30.50
N GLY A 26 2.99 12.96 31.78
CA GLY A 26 3.77 13.51 32.89
C GLY A 26 5.14 12.85 33.13
N ASN A 27 6.17 13.71 33.20
CA ASN A 27 7.42 13.73 34.00
C ASN A 27 8.11 12.45 34.54
N LYS A 28 7.69 11.23 34.21
CA LYS A 28 8.42 10.00 34.56
C LYS A 28 8.85 9.29 33.30
N LYS A 29 10.16 9.35 33.03
CA LYS A 29 10.84 8.54 32.03
C LYS A 29 10.42 7.08 32.18
N LEU A 30 9.91 6.48 31.11
CA LEU A 30 9.58 5.06 31.08
C LEU A 30 10.88 4.26 31.14
N ASP A 31 10.86 3.16 31.88
CA ASP A 31 12.01 2.27 32.00
C ASP A 31 11.85 1.14 30.98
N GLY A 32 12.54 1.30 29.84
CA GLY A 32 12.53 0.37 28.72
C GLY A 32 13.04 -1.03 29.05
N THR A 33 13.88 -1.15 30.08
CA THR A 33 14.57 -2.41 30.43
C THR A 33 13.66 -3.40 31.13
N LYS A 34 12.49 -2.96 31.61
CA LYS A 34 11.52 -3.84 32.25
C LYS A 34 10.93 -4.79 31.22
N ILE A 35 10.84 -6.07 31.59
CA ILE A 35 10.24 -7.08 30.73
C ILE A 35 8.75 -6.79 30.57
N ALA A 36 8.32 -6.62 29.32
CA ALA A 36 6.92 -6.40 28.96
C ALA A 36 6.25 -7.70 28.51
N VAL A 37 6.98 -8.55 27.81
CA VAL A 37 6.48 -9.82 27.27
C VAL A 37 7.51 -10.90 27.51
N THR A 38 7.08 -12.10 27.86
CA THR A 38 7.91 -13.30 27.88
C THR A 38 7.27 -14.33 26.98
N VAL A 39 8.01 -14.81 25.98
CA VAL A 39 7.59 -15.88 25.06
C VAL A 39 8.48 -17.08 25.31
N ASN A 40 7.92 -18.13 25.91
CA ASN A 40 8.67 -19.29 26.41
C ASN A 40 9.76 -18.86 27.40
N LYS A 41 11.02 -18.81 26.94
CA LYS A 41 12.19 -18.36 27.74
C LYS A 41 12.77 -17.02 27.26
N GLN A 42 12.20 -16.44 26.22
CA GLN A 42 12.64 -15.18 25.64
C GLN A 42 11.97 -14.04 26.41
N GLU A 43 12.75 -13.20 27.07
CA GLU A 43 12.28 -12.03 27.79
C GLU A 43 12.43 -10.79 26.90
N ILE A 44 11.32 -10.11 26.61
CA ILE A 44 11.28 -8.95 25.72
C ILE A 44 11.12 -7.67 26.54
N PRO A 45 12.08 -6.74 26.46
CA PRO A 45 12.01 -5.44 27.13
C PRO A 45 10.85 -4.59 26.61
N PHE A 46 10.32 -3.74 27.48
CA PHE A 46 9.29 -2.76 27.16
C PHE A 46 9.69 -1.83 26.01
N GLY A 47 10.97 -1.45 25.93
CA GLY A 47 11.46 -0.61 24.85
C GLY A 47 11.27 -1.25 23.47
N VAL A 48 11.45 -2.57 23.35
CA VAL A 48 11.24 -3.30 22.08
C VAL A 48 9.76 -3.25 21.66
N VAL A 49 8.84 -3.49 22.59
CA VAL A 49 7.39 -3.42 22.33
C VAL A 49 6.95 -1.98 22.01
N SER A 50 7.50 -1.01 22.74
CA SER A 50 7.26 0.43 22.49
C SER A 50 7.71 0.82 21.08
N LEU A 51 8.90 0.40 20.67
CA LEU A 51 9.43 0.65 19.33
C LEU A 51 8.55 0.05 18.24
N ALA A 52 8.16 -1.23 18.38
CA ALA A 52 7.27 -1.91 17.45
C ALA A 52 5.94 -1.14 17.28
N ALA A 53 5.34 -0.72 18.39
CA ALA A 53 4.10 0.04 18.39
C ALA A 53 4.22 1.41 17.71
N ARG A 54 5.33 2.12 17.92
CA ARG A 54 5.56 3.42 17.26
C ARG A 54 5.88 3.28 15.77
N MET A 55 6.58 2.22 15.39
CA MET A 55 6.82 1.92 13.98
C MET A 55 5.52 1.59 13.25
N GLN A 56 4.67 0.75 13.85
CA GLN A 56 3.34 0.44 13.32
C GLN A 56 2.47 1.70 13.19
N GLN A 57 2.47 2.56 14.22
CA GLN A 57 1.78 3.84 14.19
C GLN A 57 2.24 4.70 13.00
N ALA A 58 3.55 4.88 12.85
CA ALA A 58 4.13 5.73 11.81
C ALA A 58 3.84 5.20 10.40
N GLN A 59 3.86 3.87 10.22
CA GLN A 59 3.52 3.22 8.95
C GLN A 59 2.03 3.40 8.60
N ALA A 60 1.14 3.19 9.57
CA ALA A 60 -0.29 3.38 9.39
C ALA A 60 -0.62 4.83 9.04
N GLU A 61 -0.05 5.81 9.74
CA GLU A 61 -0.25 7.22 9.43
C GLU A 61 0.29 7.61 8.05
N ALA A 62 1.43 7.05 7.63
CA ALA A 62 1.96 7.26 6.29
C ALA A 62 1.02 6.71 5.20
N MET A 63 0.49 5.50 5.40
CA MET A 63 -0.50 4.89 4.50
C MET A 63 -1.79 5.73 4.44
N TYR A 64 -2.34 6.15 5.58
CA TYR A 64 -3.54 6.98 5.61
C TYR A 64 -3.33 8.33 4.93
N LYS A 65 -2.17 8.97 5.12
CA LYS A 65 -1.83 10.22 4.43
C LYS A 65 -1.80 10.03 2.91
N MET A 66 -1.26 8.91 2.42
CA MET A 66 -1.23 8.58 1.00
C MET A 66 -2.65 8.35 0.43
N TYR A 67 -3.51 7.63 1.15
CA TYR A 67 -4.86 7.30 0.67
C TYR A 67 -5.84 8.47 0.78
N LEU A 68 -5.77 9.27 1.85
CA LEU A 68 -6.73 10.33 2.17
C LEU A 68 -6.25 11.74 1.78
N GLY A 69 -5.17 11.85 1.01
CA GLY A 69 -4.71 13.13 0.46
C GLY A 69 -4.09 14.10 1.47
N GLY A 70 -3.58 13.59 2.60
CA GLY A 70 -2.75 14.37 3.54
C GLY A 70 -3.47 15.41 4.41
N GLY A 71 -4.78 15.29 4.62
CA GLY A 71 -5.52 16.15 5.57
C GLY A 71 -4.97 16.10 7.00
N SER A 72 -4.95 17.24 7.70
CA SER A 72 -4.29 17.42 9.00
C SER A 72 -5.12 17.02 10.23
N ASP A 73 -6.35 16.52 10.06
CA ASP A 73 -7.28 16.27 11.16
C ASP A 73 -7.91 14.87 11.07
N MET A 74 -7.06 13.84 11.12
CA MET A 74 -7.51 12.45 11.21
C MET A 74 -7.45 12.00 12.66
N SER A 75 -8.59 12.10 13.37
CA SER A 75 -8.73 11.53 14.71
C SER A 75 -9.03 10.03 14.63
N ILE A 76 -7.99 9.24 14.31
CA ILE A 76 -8.11 7.79 14.15
C ILE A 76 -7.86 7.11 15.48
N TRP A 77 -6.75 7.44 16.15
CA TRP A 77 -6.21 6.68 17.27
C TRP A 77 -7.04 6.82 18.54
N SER A 78 -7.65 7.99 18.76
CA SER A 78 -8.50 8.23 19.93
C SER A 78 -9.95 7.79 19.72
N THR A 79 -10.31 7.38 18.50
CA THR A 79 -11.66 6.92 18.16
C THR A 79 -11.89 5.51 18.70
N LYS A 80 -13.07 5.27 19.26
CA LYS A 80 -13.51 3.94 19.69
C LYS A 80 -13.74 3.04 18.49
N MET A 81 -13.45 1.75 18.62
CA MET A 81 -13.60 0.81 17.50
C MET A 81 -15.05 0.65 17.04
N ASP A 82 -15.99 0.67 17.99
CA ASP A 82 -17.43 0.73 17.77
C ASP A 82 -18.13 1.42 18.96
N ASP A 83 -19.44 1.67 18.85
CA ASP A 83 -20.22 2.38 19.88
C ASP A 83 -20.25 1.66 21.24
N ASP A 84 -20.08 0.33 21.24
CA ASP A 84 -20.15 -0.54 22.43
C ASP A 84 -18.75 -0.92 22.97
N SER A 85 -17.67 -0.63 22.23
CA SER A 85 -16.30 -0.92 22.62
C SER A 85 -15.76 0.08 23.65
N ASP A 86 -15.06 -0.44 24.65
CA ASP A 86 -14.27 0.35 25.60
C ASP A 86 -12.83 0.62 25.10
N GLU A 87 -12.44 0.04 23.96
CA GLU A 87 -11.09 0.13 23.39
C GLU A 87 -11.01 1.12 22.22
N THR A 88 -9.97 1.95 22.20
CA THR A 88 -9.69 2.83 21.05
C THR A 88 -8.86 2.12 20.00
N TYR A 89 -8.87 2.63 18.75
CA TYR A 89 -7.95 2.13 17.71
C TYR A 89 -6.48 2.19 18.14
N GLY A 90 -6.08 3.21 18.92
CA GLY A 90 -4.74 3.33 19.48
C GLY A 90 -4.42 2.26 20.53
N GLU A 91 -5.38 1.89 21.38
CA GLU A 91 -5.20 0.79 22.34
C GLU A 91 -5.10 -0.56 21.62
N ASN A 92 -5.97 -0.81 20.64
CA ASN A 92 -5.89 -2.03 19.82
C ASN A 92 -4.60 -2.11 19.01
N ALA A 93 -4.09 -0.97 18.51
CA ALA A 93 -2.80 -0.93 17.83
C ALA A 93 -1.68 -1.42 18.76
N VAL A 94 -1.64 -0.98 20.02
CA VAL A 94 -0.68 -1.48 21.02
C VAL A 94 -0.82 -2.98 21.25
N THR A 95 -2.06 -3.47 21.38
CA THR A 95 -2.35 -4.91 21.51
C THR A 95 -1.80 -5.68 20.30
N THR A 96 -2.08 -5.22 19.10
CA THR A 96 -1.61 -5.84 17.85
C THR A 96 -0.08 -5.83 17.74
N SER A 97 0.59 -4.77 18.19
CA SER A 97 2.06 -4.70 18.20
C SER A 97 2.67 -5.72 19.16
N VAL A 98 2.04 -5.96 20.32
CA VAL A 98 2.48 -7.00 21.26
C VAL A 98 2.37 -8.37 20.60
N GLU A 99 1.23 -8.69 19.98
CA GLU A 99 1.02 -9.97 19.29
C GLU A 99 2.01 -10.17 18.13
N THR A 100 2.34 -9.09 17.43
CA THR A 100 3.36 -9.09 16.37
C THR A 100 4.73 -9.45 16.94
N VAL A 101 5.16 -8.79 18.02
CA VAL A 101 6.43 -9.11 18.69
C VAL A 101 6.45 -10.55 19.23
N GLU A 102 5.33 -11.04 19.77
CA GLU A 102 5.21 -12.43 20.20
C GLU A 102 5.43 -13.42 19.06
N LYS A 103 4.79 -13.17 17.90
CA LYS A 103 4.94 -13.98 16.69
C LYS A 103 6.41 -13.99 16.21
N MET A 104 7.07 -12.84 16.17
CA MET A 104 8.48 -12.74 15.78
C MET A 104 9.41 -13.54 16.70
N CYS A 105 9.13 -13.56 17.99
CA CYS A 105 9.89 -14.38 18.94
C CYS A 105 9.74 -15.87 18.64
N LEU A 106 8.53 -16.32 18.29
CA LEU A 106 8.27 -17.71 17.92
C LEU A 106 8.93 -18.07 16.58
N GLU A 107 8.88 -17.18 15.61
CA GLU A 107 9.59 -17.34 14.33
C GLU A 107 11.09 -17.49 14.52
N LYS A 108 11.70 -16.64 15.35
CA LYS A 108 13.10 -16.77 15.75
C LYS A 108 13.39 -18.12 16.44
N GLU A 109 12.51 -18.59 17.32
CA GLU A 109 12.67 -19.88 18.00
C GLU A 109 12.63 -21.07 17.03
N HIS A 110 11.72 -21.01 16.05
CA HIS A 110 11.53 -22.05 15.04
C HIS A 110 12.44 -21.91 13.82
N ALA A 111 13.27 -20.86 13.72
CA ALA A 111 14.05 -20.56 12.52
C ALA A 111 14.95 -21.71 12.05
N SER A 112 15.59 -22.41 12.99
CA SER A 112 16.44 -23.57 12.69
C SER A 112 15.67 -24.75 12.07
N GLU A 113 14.36 -24.88 12.29
CA GLU A 113 13.51 -25.92 11.67
C GLU A 113 13.27 -25.66 10.17
N TYR A 114 13.61 -24.47 9.70
CA TYR A 114 13.45 -24.00 8.33
C TYR A 114 14.79 -23.65 7.67
N ASP A 115 15.92 -24.02 8.29
CA ASP A 115 17.27 -23.67 7.83
C ASP A 115 17.45 -22.14 7.66
N VAL A 116 16.75 -21.36 8.49
CA VAL A 116 16.82 -19.89 8.51
C VAL A 116 17.79 -19.45 9.59
N GLU A 117 18.78 -18.66 9.19
CA GLU A 117 19.76 -18.03 10.08
C GLU A 117 20.03 -16.59 9.64
N ILE A 118 20.41 -15.73 10.58
CA ILE A 118 20.98 -14.42 10.30
C ILE A 118 22.48 -14.62 10.03
N THR A 119 22.92 -14.21 8.84
CA THR A 119 24.32 -14.29 8.41
C THR A 119 25.18 -13.23 9.09
N ASP A 120 26.50 -13.42 9.10
CA ASP A 120 27.45 -12.45 9.68
C ASP A 120 27.32 -11.04 9.06
N ASP A 121 27.00 -10.94 7.77
CA ASP A 121 26.87 -9.65 7.10
C ASP A 121 25.52 -8.98 7.43
N GLU A 122 24.44 -9.75 7.51
CA GLU A 122 23.16 -9.26 8.04
C GLU A 122 23.34 -8.79 9.50
N GLN A 123 24.03 -9.56 10.33
CA GLN A 123 24.32 -9.21 11.72
C GLN A 123 25.04 -7.85 11.85
N LYS A 124 26.04 -7.60 10.99
CA LYS A 124 26.74 -6.29 10.95
C LYS A 124 25.80 -5.17 10.48
N ALA A 125 24.98 -5.43 9.47
CA ALA A 125 24.02 -4.45 8.96
C ALA A 125 22.98 -4.07 10.03
N LEU A 126 22.52 -5.03 10.84
CA LEU A 126 21.63 -4.77 11.97
C LEU A 126 22.30 -3.90 13.05
N GLU A 127 23.57 -4.16 13.35
CA GLU A 127 24.34 -3.34 14.30
C GLU A 127 24.56 -1.91 13.80
N GLU A 128 24.84 -1.75 12.50
CA GLU A 128 24.98 -0.43 11.89
C GLU A 128 23.63 0.32 11.84
N ALA A 129 22.55 -0.38 11.50
CA ALA A 129 21.20 0.19 11.51
C ALA A 129 20.78 0.65 12.92
N ALA A 130 21.06 -0.14 13.97
CA ALA A 130 20.80 0.26 15.35
C ALA A 130 21.57 1.53 15.74
N LYS A 131 22.87 1.63 15.39
CA LYS A 131 23.67 2.84 15.64
C LYS A 131 23.13 4.05 14.89
N ASN A 132 22.77 3.87 13.62
CA ASN A 132 22.20 4.92 12.79
C ASN A 132 20.86 5.41 13.34
N PHE A 133 20.03 4.50 13.86
CA PHE A 133 18.80 4.87 14.54
C PHE A 133 19.05 5.74 15.77
N MET A 134 20.01 5.36 16.61
CA MET A 134 20.36 6.15 17.80
C MET A 134 20.94 7.52 17.43
N ALA A 135 21.72 7.60 16.35
CA ALA A 135 22.32 8.85 15.88
C ALA A 135 21.33 9.78 15.16
N ALA A 136 20.33 9.23 14.46
CA ALA A 136 19.33 9.99 13.72
C ALA A 136 18.26 10.62 14.62
N ASN A 137 18.11 10.13 15.86
CA ASN A 137 17.08 10.55 16.80
C ASN A 137 17.63 11.42 17.92
N SER A 138 16.81 12.37 18.38
CA SER A 138 17.16 13.18 19.54
C SER A 138 17.08 12.36 20.83
N ASP A 139 17.82 12.77 21.87
CA ASP A 139 17.72 12.17 23.21
C ASP A 139 16.29 12.16 23.75
N GLU A 140 15.48 13.15 23.36
CA GLU A 140 14.06 13.26 23.69
C GLU A 140 13.24 12.15 23.03
N THR A 141 13.40 11.95 21.71
CA THR A 141 12.74 10.86 20.98
C THR A 141 13.17 9.49 21.52
N ILE A 142 14.46 9.28 21.78
CA ILE A 142 14.97 8.03 22.37
C ILE A 142 14.38 7.79 23.78
N ALA A 143 14.28 8.84 24.60
CA ALA A 143 13.71 8.74 25.94
C ALA A 143 12.19 8.46 25.91
N GLU A 144 11.48 8.98 24.92
CA GLU A 144 10.05 8.75 24.71
C GLU A 144 9.76 7.34 24.22
N LEU A 145 10.56 6.84 23.27
CA LEU A 145 10.52 5.45 22.83
C LEU A 145 10.91 4.48 23.95
N ALA A 146 11.67 4.97 24.94
CA ALA A 146 12.23 4.18 26.04
C ALA A 146 13.12 3.04 25.52
N VAL A 147 13.99 3.34 24.55
CA VAL A 147 14.91 2.39 23.93
C VAL A 147 16.37 2.74 24.17
N ASP A 148 17.23 1.74 24.09
CA ASP A 148 18.67 1.88 23.86
C ASP A 148 19.07 1.10 22.59
N GLU A 149 20.35 1.17 22.23
CA GLU A 149 20.89 0.53 21.02
C GLU A 149 20.63 -0.98 20.99
N ASP A 150 20.76 -1.66 22.14
CA ASP A 150 20.55 -3.11 22.25
C ASP A 150 19.08 -3.50 22.04
N MET A 151 18.14 -2.67 22.53
CA MET A 151 16.71 -2.87 22.26
C MET A 151 16.36 -2.64 20.79
N VAL A 152 16.95 -1.61 20.15
CA VAL A 152 16.76 -1.38 18.71
C VAL A 152 17.31 -2.57 17.91
N LYS A 153 18.51 -3.05 18.26
CA LYS A 153 19.11 -4.24 17.65
C LYS A 153 18.24 -5.48 17.83
N THR A 154 17.67 -5.69 19.02
CA THR A 154 16.78 -6.81 19.31
C THR A 154 15.53 -6.76 18.43
N PHE A 155 14.91 -5.59 18.31
CA PHE A 155 13.75 -5.39 17.43
C PHE A 155 14.10 -5.69 15.97
N LEU A 156 15.22 -5.16 15.48
CA LEU A 156 15.71 -5.39 14.11
C LEU A 156 16.00 -6.87 13.81
N GLU A 157 16.54 -7.60 14.78
CA GLU A 157 16.77 -9.04 14.68
C GLU A 157 15.43 -9.79 14.53
N LEU A 158 14.43 -9.44 15.35
CA LEU A 158 13.09 -10.03 15.30
C LEU A 158 12.40 -9.78 13.96
N GLU A 159 12.42 -8.54 13.45
CA GLU A 159 11.90 -8.19 12.12
C GLU A 159 12.61 -8.96 11.00
N THR A 160 13.92 -9.17 11.12
CA THR A 160 14.67 -9.95 10.13
C THR A 160 14.22 -11.40 10.11
N TYR A 161 13.96 -11.99 11.28
CA TYR A 161 13.38 -13.32 11.35
C TYR A 161 11.95 -13.36 10.80
N ASP A 162 11.09 -12.38 11.08
CA ASP A 162 9.72 -12.30 10.53
C ASP A 162 9.73 -12.41 9.00
N VAL A 163 10.53 -11.57 8.33
CA VAL A 163 10.64 -11.54 6.87
C VAL A 163 11.19 -12.86 6.33
N LYS A 164 12.29 -13.37 6.91
CA LYS A 164 12.94 -14.60 6.41
C LYS A 164 12.08 -15.84 6.67
N MET A 165 11.39 -15.87 7.81
CA MET A 165 10.53 -16.98 8.20
C MET A 165 9.25 -17.02 7.39
N LYS A 166 8.64 -15.88 7.07
CA LYS A 166 7.51 -15.83 6.13
C LYS A 166 7.88 -16.52 4.81
N ASP A 167 8.97 -16.09 4.18
CA ASP A 167 9.46 -16.67 2.92
C ASP A 167 9.75 -18.19 3.05
N ALA A 168 10.37 -18.61 4.15
CA ALA A 168 10.76 -20.01 4.36
C ALA A 168 9.56 -20.93 4.68
N ILE A 169 8.56 -20.43 5.42
CA ILE A 169 7.33 -21.16 5.73
C ILE A 169 6.49 -21.31 4.46
N GLU A 170 6.26 -20.22 3.72
CA GLU A 170 5.50 -20.26 2.47
C GLU A 170 6.12 -21.18 1.41
N ALA A 171 7.46 -21.29 1.38
CA ALA A 171 8.16 -22.20 0.48
C ALA A 171 7.84 -23.68 0.76
N LYS A 172 7.36 -24.02 1.96
CA LYS A 172 6.91 -25.38 2.32
C LYS A 172 5.42 -25.62 2.05
N ALA A 173 4.65 -24.60 1.64
CA ALA A 173 3.22 -24.75 1.36
C ALA A 173 2.98 -25.64 0.11
N ASP A 174 2.19 -26.70 0.27
CA ASP A 174 1.72 -27.54 -0.84
C ASP A 174 0.48 -26.90 -1.50
N VAL A 175 0.74 -25.88 -2.33
CA VAL A 175 -0.33 -25.14 -3.01
C VAL A 175 -0.86 -25.97 -4.20
N LYS A 176 -2.08 -26.49 -4.05
CA LYS A 176 -2.85 -27.11 -5.12
C LYS A 176 -4.04 -26.23 -5.46
N LEU A 177 -4.14 -25.83 -6.72
CA LEU A 177 -5.27 -25.09 -7.29
C LEU A 177 -5.94 -25.95 -8.35
N ASP A 178 -7.26 -25.96 -8.37
CA ASP A 178 -8.03 -26.47 -9.50
C ASP A 178 -8.03 -25.41 -10.60
N GLU A 179 -7.85 -25.84 -11.85
CA GLU A 179 -7.82 -24.93 -12.99
C GLU A 179 -9.05 -24.03 -13.05
N LYS A 180 -10.22 -24.57 -12.69
CA LYS A 180 -11.48 -23.82 -12.70
C LYS A 180 -11.47 -22.63 -11.76
N GLU A 181 -10.78 -22.70 -10.62
CA GLU A 181 -10.82 -21.68 -9.57
C GLU A 181 -10.27 -20.32 -10.05
N TYR A 182 -9.38 -20.34 -11.05
CA TYR A 182 -8.67 -19.14 -11.52
C TYR A 182 -8.96 -18.74 -12.97
N GLN A 183 -9.74 -19.51 -13.75
CA GLN A 183 -10.08 -19.12 -15.12
C GLN A 183 -10.93 -17.84 -15.14
N GLN A 184 -10.40 -16.80 -15.80
CA GLN A 184 -11.07 -15.52 -15.98
C GLN A 184 -11.43 -15.28 -17.45
N MET A 185 -12.58 -14.65 -17.67
CA MET A 185 -12.96 -14.02 -18.92
C MET A 185 -12.74 -12.50 -18.80
N SER A 186 -12.56 -11.83 -19.93
CA SER A 186 -12.54 -10.36 -19.99
C SER A 186 -13.64 -9.83 -20.88
N PHE A 187 -14.11 -8.64 -20.53
CA PHE A 187 -15.26 -8.01 -21.17
C PHE A 187 -15.15 -6.49 -21.11
N SER A 188 -15.82 -5.84 -22.05
CA SER A 188 -16.02 -4.40 -22.06
C SER A 188 -17.42 -4.11 -21.57
N TYR A 189 -17.57 -3.09 -20.72
CA TYR A 189 -18.88 -2.69 -20.21
C TYR A 189 -19.03 -1.19 -20.10
N ALA A 190 -20.27 -0.75 -20.24
CA ALA A 190 -20.70 0.56 -19.79
C ALA A 190 -21.83 0.41 -18.76
N SER A 191 -21.84 1.27 -17.75
CA SER A 191 -22.84 1.22 -16.68
C SER A 191 -23.41 2.59 -16.35
N ALA A 192 -24.68 2.61 -15.95
CA ALA A 192 -25.36 3.83 -15.54
C ALA A 192 -26.18 3.59 -14.27
N LYS A 193 -26.00 4.44 -13.26
CA LYS A 193 -26.85 4.41 -12.05
C LYS A 193 -28.25 4.90 -12.40
N VAL A 194 -29.26 4.16 -11.96
CA VAL A 194 -30.69 4.42 -12.23
C VAL A 194 -31.52 4.58 -10.96
N SER A 195 -30.91 4.43 -9.79
CA SER A 195 -31.50 4.71 -8.48
C SER A 195 -30.40 5.09 -7.48
N GLY A 196 -30.75 5.91 -6.49
CA GLY A 196 -29.86 6.34 -5.40
C GLY A 196 -30.40 7.62 -4.78
N ASP A 197 -30.21 7.80 -3.48
CA ASP A 197 -30.67 9.01 -2.78
C ASP A 197 -29.92 10.28 -3.27
N ASP A 198 -28.79 10.09 -3.94
CA ASP A 198 -27.94 11.11 -4.56
C ASP A 198 -28.35 11.51 -5.98
N LEU A 199 -29.37 10.86 -6.58
CA LEU A 199 -29.79 11.10 -7.96
C LEU A 199 -31.14 11.80 -8.05
N SER A 200 -31.22 12.85 -8.87
CA SER A 200 -32.51 13.43 -9.26
C SER A 200 -33.19 12.63 -10.37
N ASP A 201 -34.50 12.86 -10.57
CA ASP A 201 -35.25 12.27 -11.68
C ASP A 201 -34.65 12.61 -13.05
N ASP A 202 -34.10 13.82 -13.19
CA ASP A 202 -33.45 14.29 -14.42
C ASP A 202 -32.11 13.57 -14.64
N ASP A 203 -31.32 13.33 -13.57
CA ASP A 203 -30.08 12.55 -13.65
C ASP A 203 -30.36 11.11 -14.07
N ILE A 204 -31.36 10.47 -13.45
CA ILE A 204 -31.78 9.11 -13.78
C ILE A 204 -32.20 9.04 -15.26
N LYS A 205 -32.96 10.03 -15.74
CA LYS A 205 -33.39 10.09 -17.14
C LYS A 205 -32.19 10.26 -18.08
N LYS A 206 -31.29 11.20 -17.80
CA LYS A 206 -30.07 11.46 -18.58
C LYS A 206 -29.19 10.20 -18.65
N ASN A 207 -28.98 9.52 -17.52
CA ASN A 207 -28.20 8.29 -17.42
C ASN A 207 -28.78 7.17 -18.30
N LYS A 208 -30.10 6.96 -18.25
CA LYS A 208 -30.78 5.97 -19.10
C LYS A 208 -30.67 6.33 -20.59
N GLU A 209 -30.87 7.58 -20.95
CA GLU A 209 -30.75 8.05 -22.34
C GLU A 209 -29.32 7.90 -22.87
N ASN A 210 -28.30 8.23 -22.08
CA ASN A 210 -26.90 8.08 -22.45
C ASN A 210 -26.50 6.61 -22.62
N LEU A 211 -26.90 5.74 -21.69
CA LEU A 211 -26.63 4.30 -21.82
C LEU A 211 -27.33 3.69 -23.03
N GLN A 212 -28.56 4.15 -23.35
CA GLN A 212 -29.26 3.72 -24.57
C GLN A 212 -28.54 4.18 -25.83
N LYS A 213 -28.11 5.45 -25.90
CA LYS A 213 -27.30 5.95 -27.03
C LYS A 213 -26.00 5.17 -27.20
N PHE A 214 -25.33 4.86 -26.09
CA PHE A 214 -24.11 4.05 -26.09
C PHE A 214 -24.39 2.67 -26.69
N TYR A 215 -25.45 2.02 -26.20
CA TYR A 215 -25.87 0.72 -26.70
C TYR A 215 -26.16 0.71 -28.20
N ASP A 216 -26.89 1.71 -28.68
CA ASP A 216 -27.24 1.84 -30.10
C ASP A 216 -25.99 2.07 -30.95
N LYS A 217 -25.04 2.92 -30.50
CA LYS A 217 -23.77 3.13 -31.19
C LYS A 217 -22.90 1.86 -31.25
N VAL A 218 -22.80 1.08 -30.17
CA VAL A 218 -22.05 -0.20 -30.19
C VAL A 218 -22.72 -1.24 -31.09
N LYS A 219 -24.06 -1.20 -31.25
CA LYS A 219 -24.74 -2.04 -32.25
C LYS A 219 -24.37 -1.66 -33.68
N GLU A 220 -24.22 -0.37 -33.95
CA GLU A 220 -23.81 0.13 -35.26
C GLU A 220 -22.33 -0.17 -35.55
N ASP A 221 -21.48 -0.08 -34.53
CA ASP A 221 -20.06 -0.44 -34.59
C ASP A 221 -19.67 -1.40 -33.44
N PRO A 222 -19.81 -2.72 -33.63
CA PRO A 222 -19.46 -3.71 -32.59
C PRO A 222 -17.99 -3.71 -32.19
N ALA A 223 -17.11 -3.15 -33.01
CA ALA A 223 -15.67 -3.04 -32.74
C ALA A 223 -15.31 -1.76 -31.98
N ALA A 224 -16.27 -0.87 -31.72
CA ALA A 224 -16.04 0.36 -30.98
C ALA A 224 -15.37 0.10 -29.62
N ASP A 225 -14.40 0.95 -29.29
CA ASP A 225 -13.78 0.97 -27.97
C ASP A 225 -14.75 1.60 -26.97
N PHE A 226 -15.05 0.86 -25.90
CA PHE A 226 -16.08 1.28 -24.94
C PHE A 226 -15.67 2.54 -24.17
N ASN A 227 -14.39 2.67 -23.82
CA ASN A 227 -13.90 3.80 -23.03
C ASN A 227 -14.00 5.10 -23.85
N THR A 228 -13.45 5.07 -25.06
CA THR A 228 -13.52 6.19 -26.01
C THR A 228 -14.97 6.59 -26.32
N LEU A 229 -15.84 5.61 -26.56
CA LEU A 229 -17.25 5.85 -26.85
C LEU A 229 -18.01 6.43 -25.66
N GLY A 230 -17.64 6.02 -24.44
CA GLY A 230 -18.19 6.54 -23.20
C GLY A 230 -17.90 8.02 -23.06
N ASP A 231 -16.63 8.40 -23.20
CA ASP A 231 -16.15 9.78 -23.13
C ASP A 231 -16.81 10.68 -24.18
N GLU A 232 -16.99 10.18 -25.41
CA GLU A 232 -17.70 10.90 -26.47
C GLU A 232 -19.17 11.21 -26.13
N ILE A 233 -19.83 10.33 -25.37
CA ILE A 233 -21.23 10.48 -25.00
C ILE A 233 -21.37 11.38 -23.78
N SER A 234 -20.52 11.18 -22.77
CA SER A 234 -20.53 11.94 -21.52
C SER A 234 -19.28 11.63 -20.70
N GLU A 235 -18.54 12.66 -20.28
CA GLU A 235 -17.36 12.52 -19.40
C GLU A 235 -17.69 11.80 -18.07
N ASP A 236 -18.93 11.91 -17.58
CA ASP A 236 -19.38 11.24 -16.36
C ASP A 236 -19.80 9.77 -16.55
N MET A 237 -19.76 9.25 -17.78
CA MET A 237 -20.21 7.88 -18.08
C MET A 237 -19.14 6.86 -17.70
N THR A 238 -19.53 5.83 -16.98
CA THR A 238 -18.63 4.70 -16.71
C THR A 238 -18.61 3.76 -17.91
N ALA A 239 -17.53 3.73 -18.67
CA ALA A 239 -17.27 2.75 -19.70
C ALA A 239 -15.81 2.28 -19.67
N THR A 240 -15.59 0.98 -19.49
CA THR A 240 -14.25 0.42 -19.26
C THR A 240 -14.24 -1.09 -19.48
N THR A 241 -13.12 -1.75 -19.19
CA THR A 241 -12.98 -3.20 -19.22
C THR A 241 -13.10 -3.81 -17.82
N GLY A 242 -13.46 -5.08 -17.78
CA GLY A 242 -13.62 -5.87 -16.58
C GLY A 242 -13.16 -7.31 -16.80
N THR A 243 -12.99 -8.02 -15.68
CA THR A 243 -12.71 -9.47 -15.70
C THR A 243 -13.65 -10.16 -14.72
N CYS A 244 -14.06 -11.39 -15.04
CA CYS A 244 -14.82 -12.20 -14.10
C CYS A 244 -14.61 -13.70 -14.31
N PRO A 245 -14.94 -14.55 -13.32
CA PRO A 245 -14.73 -15.99 -13.43
C PRO A 245 -15.58 -16.64 -14.52
N THR A 246 -15.00 -17.63 -15.20
CA THR A 246 -15.68 -18.42 -16.24
C THR A 246 -16.75 -19.37 -15.71
N TYR A 247 -16.69 -19.73 -14.42
CA TYR A 247 -17.63 -20.63 -13.77
C TYR A 247 -18.72 -19.87 -13.00
N GLU A 248 -19.85 -20.54 -12.76
CA GLU A 248 -20.87 -20.05 -11.82
C GLU A 248 -20.31 -20.18 -10.40
N GLU A 249 -20.16 -19.04 -9.72
CA GLU A 249 -19.81 -19.03 -8.31
C GLU A 249 -21.02 -19.56 -7.51
N GLY A 250 -20.75 -20.39 -6.49
CA GLY A 250 -21.81 -20.82 -5.57
C GLY A 250 -22.25 -19.67 -4.67
N ASP A 251 -23.46 -19.78 -4.13
CA ASP A 251 -24.12 -18.81 -3.23
C ASP A 251 -23.28 -18.48 -1.96
N ASP A 252 -22.31 -19.34 -1.60
CA ASP A 252 -21.37 -19.17 -0.49
C ASP A 252 -20.04 -18.46 -0.87
N SER A 253 -19.89 -17.98 -2.11
CA SER A 253 -18.70 -17.24 -2.57
C SER A 253 -18.70 -15.78 -2.09
N ALA A 254 -18.92 -15.57 -0.79
CA ALA A 254 -18.65 -14.30 -0.12
C ALA A 254 -17.15 -13.94 -0.11
N ALA A 255 -16.27 -14.87 -0.53
CA ALA A 255 -14.81 -14.73 -0.49
C ALA A 255 -14.21 -13.86 -1.61
N ASN A 256 -14.96 -13.52 -2.66
CA ASN A 256 -14.46 -12.66 -3.74
C ASN A 256 -15.55 -11.66 -4.10
N GLY A 257 -15.60 -10.54 -3.36
CA GLY A 257 -16.59 -9.47 -3.52
C GLY A 257 -16.95 -9.27 -4.99
N THR A 258 -18.16 -9.68 -5.34
CA THR A 258 -18.55 -9.79 -6.74
C THR A 258 -18.69 -8.41 -7.34
N THR A 259 -17.64 -7.92 -7.99
CA THR A 259 -17.56 -6.57 -8.60
C THR A 259 -18.73 -6.28 -9.54
N TYR A 260 -19.38 -7.31 -10.06
CA TYR A 260 -20.49 -7.24 -11.00
C TYR A 260 -21.72 -8.03 -10.51
N PRO A 261 -22.96 -7.64 -10.87
CA PRO A 261 -24.16 -8.41 -10.57
C PRO A 261 -24.19 -9.79 -11.26
N ASP A 262 -24.98 -10.72 -10.71
CA ASP A 262 -25.13 -12.07 -11.28
C ASP A 262 -25.72 -12.07 -12.69
N GLU A 263 -26.63 -11.14 -12.99
CA GLU A 263 -27.22 -10.98 -14.31
C GLU A 263 -26.16 -10.66 -15.36
N VAL A 264 -25.19 -9.82 -15.00
CA VAL A 264 -24.06 -9.44 -15.86
C VAL A 264 -23.16 -10.64 -16.14
N ARG A 265 -22.71 -11.33 -15.07
CA ARG A 265 -21.89 -12.54 -15.23
C ARG A 265 -22.59 -13.62 -16.05
N THR A 266 -23.86 -13.85 -15.77
CA THR A 266 -24.67 -14.87 -16.44
C THR A 266 -24.86 -14.55 -17.91
N ALA A 267 -25.05 -13.27 -18.27
CA ALA A 267 -25.10 -12.85 -19.66
C ALA A 267 -23.75 -13.10 -20.35
N LEU A 268 -22.64 -12.64 -19.75
CA LEU A 268 -21.29 -12.79 -20.30
C LEU A 268 -20.93 -14.25 -20.62
N ARG A 269 -21.24 -15.19 -19.71
CA ARG A 269 -20.97 -16.64 -19.91
C ARG A 269 -21.70 -17.25 -21.12
N LYS A 270 -22.79 -16.63 -21.58
CA LYS A 270 -23.58 -17.10 -22.74
C LYS A 270 -23.11 -16.50 -24.06
N LEU A 271 -22.30 -15.45 -24.03
CA LEU A 271 -21.85 -14.74 -25.21
C LEU A 271 -20.70 -15.47 -25.90
N ASP A 272 -20.60 -15.29 -27.21
CA ASP A 272 -19.39 -15.58 -27.97
C ASP A 272 -18.41 -14.41 -27.88
N GLU A 273 -17.13 -14.67 -28.14
CA GLU A 273 -16.10 -13.62 -28.12
C GLU A 273 -16.41 -12.55 -29.16
N GLY A 274 -16.29 -11.28 -28.76
CA GLY A 274 -16.68 -10.11 -29.54
C GLY A 274 -18.18 -9.82 -29.56
N ALA A 275 -19.04 -10.67 -28.98
CA ALA A 275 -20.48 -10.48 -29.03
C ALA A 275 -20.97 -9.48 -27.97
N LEU A 276 -21.81 -8.54 -28.39
CA LEU A 276 -22.57 -7.64 -27.53
C LEU A 276 -23.80 -8.36 -26.99
N ASN A 277 -24.16 -8.13 -25.72
CA ASN A 277 -25.42 -8.64 -25.17
C ASN A 277 -26.64 -8.07 -25.91
N GLU A 278 -27.63 -8.92 -26.20
CA GLU A 278 -28.78 -8.59 -27.06
C GLU A 278 -29.69 -7.49 -26.49
N GLU A 279 -29.62 -7.25 -25.18
CA GLU A 279 -30.34 -6.21 -24.47
C GLU A 279 -29.46 -5.53 -23.40
N ILE A 280 -29.86 -4.32 -22.98
CA ILE A 280 -29.30 -3.68 -21.80
C ILE A 280 -29.72 -4.49 -20.57
N ILE A 281 -28.76 -4.92 -19.76
CA ILE A 281 -28.98 -5.67 -18.53
C ILE A 281 -29.45 -4.68 -17.46
N LYS A 282 -30.61 -4.94 -16.86
CA LYS A 282 -31.24 -4.03 -15.90
C LYS A 282 -31.25 -4.66 -14.52
N THR A 283 -30.57 -4.03 -13.56
CA THR A 283 -30.75 -4.30 -12.13
C THR A 283 -31.55 -3.17 -11.49
N ASP A 284 -31.81 -3.27 -10.18
CA ASP A 284 -32.56 -2.27 -9.42
C ASP A 284 -31.86 -0.91 -9.40
N SER A 285 -30.52 -0.89 -9.33
CA SER A 285 -29.76 0.35 -9.14
C SER A 285 -28.81 0.72 -10.27
N VAL A 286 -28.36 -0.25 -11.08
CA VAL A 286 -27.39 0.00 -12.15
C VAL A 286 -27.75 -0.80 -13.40
N TRP A 287 -27.77 -0.13 -14.54
CA TRP A 287 -27.97 -0.78 -15.84
C TRP A 287 -26.64 -0.94 -16.56
N TYR A 288 -26.51 -2.01 -17.35
CA TYR A 288 -25.25 -2.40 -18.00
C TYR A 288 -25.43 -2.71 -19.48
N VAL A 289 -24.46 -2.26 -20.27
CA VAL A 289 -24.18 -2.75 -21.62
C VAL A 289 -22.90 -3.54 -21.54
N VAL A 290 -22.86 -4.77 -22.05
CA VAL A 290 -21.67 -5.63 -21.97
C VAL A 290 -21.37 -6.31 -23.30
N ARG A 291 -20.08 -6.39 -23.63
CA ARG A 291 -19.53 -7.18 -24.73
C ARG A 291 -18.47 -8.12 -24.17
N LEU A 292 -18.57 -9.40 -24.48
CA LEU A 292 -17.51 -10.34 -24.10
C LEU A 292 -16.32 -10.15 -25.02
N ASP A 293 -15.14 -9.85 -24.47
CA ASP A 293 -13.93 -9.64 -25.29
C ASP A 293 -13.14 -10.93 -25.45
N SER A 294 -12.97 -11.70 -24.37
CA SER A 294 -12.31 -13.01 -24.37
C SER A 294 -12.96 -13.97 -23.38
N LYS A 295 -13.21 -15.22 -23.80
CA LYS A 295 -13.67 -16.32 -22.93
C LYS A 295 -12.57 -16.81 -21.99
N ASN A 296 -11.31 -16.59 -22.36
CA ASN A 296 -10.14 -16.97 -21.57
C ASN A 296 -9.09 -15.87 -21.63
N ASP A 297 -9.15 -14.95 -20.68
CA ASP A 297 -8.15 -13.90 -20.54
C ASP A 297 -6.93 -14.47 -19.80
N LYS A 298 -5.85 -14.68 -20.54
CA LYS A 298 -4.63 -15.27 -20.01
C LYS A 298 -4.00 -14.42 -18.90
N THR A 299 -4.01 -13.10 -19.04
CA THR A 299 -3.38 -12.20 -18.06
C THR A 299 -4.17 -12.21 -16.77
N ALA A 300 -5.50 -12.03 -16.85
CA ALA A 300 -6.37 -12.07 -15.68
C ALA A 300 -6.37 -13.45 -15.00
N THR A 301 -6.30 -14.53 -15.79
CA THR A 301 -6.20 -15.90 -15.30
C THR A 301 -4.90 -16.15 -14.53
N GLU A 302 -3.75 -15.73 -15.05
CA GLU A 302 -2.48 -15.85 -14.33
C GLU A 302 -2.44 -14.95 -13.08
N SER A 303 -2.97 -13.71 -13.15
CA SER A 303 -3.09 -12.84 -11.97
C SER A 303 -4.00 -13.43 -10.89
N LYS A 304 -5.13 -14.03 -11.27
CA LYS A 304 -6.02 -14.71 -10.30
C LYS A 304 -5.34 -15.93 -9.70
N LYS A 305 -4.60 -16.70 -10.51
CA LYS A 305 -3.84 -17.87 -10.05
C LYS A 305 -2.73 -17.48 -9.07
N GLU A 306 -2.01 -16.39 -9.35
CA GLU A 306 -1.01 -15.84 -8.44
C GLU A 306 -1.65 -15.36 -7.13
N SER A 307 -2.76 -14.62 -7.21
CA SER A 307 -3.51 -14.17 -6.03
C SER A 307 -3.96 -15.36 -5.17
N LEU A 308 -4.60 -16.39 -5.74
CA LEU A 308 -5.01 -17.59 -4.99
C LEU A 308 -3.82 -18.36 -4.43
N THR A 309 -2.71 -18.40 -5.16
CA THR A 309 -1.47 -19.03 -4.68
C THR A 309 -0.93 -18.29 -3.44
N ASN A 310 -0.92 -16.97 -3.49
CA ASN A 310 -0.46 -16.14 -2.38
C ASN A 310 -1.41 -16.24 -1.17
N THR A 311 -2.74 -16.21 -1.39
CA THR A 311 -3.71 -16.44 -0.31
C THR A 311 -3.48 -17.78 0.37
N LYS A 312 -3.33 -18.89 -0.37
CA LYS A 312 -3.06 -20.21 0.24
C LYS A 312 -1.72 -20.27 0.98
N LYS A 313 -0.72 -19.50 0.54
CA LYS A 313 0.57 -19.39 1.23
C LYS A 313 0.46 -18.58 2.52
N ASP A 314 -0.21 -17.43 2.48
CA ASP A 314 -0.50 -16.60 3.65
C ASP A 314 -1.32 -17.39 4.68
N ASP A 315 -2.36 -18.11 4.24
CA ASP A 315 -3.16 -19.00 5.11
C ASP A 315 -2.27 -20.06 5.78
N PHE A 316 -1.39 -20.72 5.01
CA PHE A 316 -0.47 -21.72 5.55
C PHE A 316 0.52 -21.12 6.56
N TYR A 317 1.05 -19.92 6.28
CA TYR A 317 1.92 -19.18 7.18
C TYR A 317 1.22 -18.81 8.49
N ASN A 318 0.01 -18.26 8.40
CA ASN A 318 -0.81 -17.88 9.56
C ASN A 318 -1.19 -19.11 10.39
N ASP A 319 -1.66 -20.20 9.76
CA ASP A 319 -1.99 -21.46 10.46
C ASP A 319 -0.78 -22.05 11.18
N THR A 320 0.40 -21.96 10.56
CA THR A 320 1.65 -22.45 11.15
C THR A 320 2.05 -21.63 12.38
N THR A 321 2.09 -20.31 12.25
CA THR A 321 2.50 -19.39 13.34
C THR A 321 1.48 -19.36 14.48
N ASP A 322 0.18 -19.39 14.17
CA ASP A 322 -0.89 -19.56 15.16
C ASP A 322 -0.77 -20.90 15.90
N GLY A 323 -0.36 -21.95 15.18
CA GLY A 323 -0.07 -23.26 15.75
C GLY A 323 1.06 -23.23 16.77
N TRP A 324 2.07 -22.37 16.58
CA TRP A 324 3.13 -22.12 17.56
C TRP A 324 2.62 -21.30 18.74
N LYS A 325 1.90 -20.20 18.47
CA LYS A 325 1.34 -19.31 19.50
C LYS A 325 0.46 -20.07 20.49
N LYS A 326 -0.39 -20.98 20.00
CA LYS A 326 -1.27 -21.84 20.82
C LYS A 326 -0.52 -22.78 21.79
N LYS A 327 0.75 -23.09 21.51
CA LYS A 327 1.58 -24.01 22.31
C LYS A 327 2.58 -23.29 23.22
N ALA A 328 2.82 -22.01 22.97
CA ALA A 328 3.80 -21.21 23.68
C ALA A 328 3.32 -20.80 25.08
N ASP A 329 4.26 -20.67 26.02
CA ASP A 329 4.02 -20.03 27.32
C ASP A 329 4.27 -18.53 27.17
N ILE A 330 3.19 -17.77 26.92
CA ILE A 330 3.24 -16.32 26.73
C ILE A 330 2.76 -15.61 28.00
N LYS A 331 3.58 -14.70 28.52
CA LYS A 331 3.25 -13.84 29.67
C LYS A 331 3.42 -12.38 29.31
N GLU A 332 2.36 -11.60 29.47
CA GLU A 332 2.34 -10.17 29.23
C GLU A 332 2.22 -9.37 30.53
N GLU A 333 3.08 -8.37 30.73
CA GLU A 333 2.94 -7.36 31.78
C GLU A 333 1.98 -6.26 31.35
N LYS A 334 0.68 -6.58 31.31
CA LYS A 334 -0.39 -5.70 30.80
C LYS A 334 -0.37 -4.28 31.37
N LYS A 335 -0.01 -4.12 32.66
CA LYS A 335 0.09 -2.79 33.31
C LYS A 335 1.24 -1.95 32.77
N LEU A 336 2.32 -2.60 32.31
CA LEU A 336 3.46 -1.95 31.70
C LEU A 336 3.13 -1.59 30.26
N ILE A 337 2.59 -2.54 29.48
CA ILE A 337 2.17 -2.38 28.08
C ILE A 337 1.18 -1.21 27.92
N LYS A 338 0.16 -1.10 28.80
CA LYS A 338 -0.82 0.01 28.81
C LYS A 338 -0.23 1.42 28.99
N LYS A 339 1.08 1.54 29.23
CA LYS A 339 1.77 2.84 29.26
C LYS A 339 2.18 3.31 27.87
N ILE A 340 2.23 2.43 26.88
CA ILE A 340 2.36 2.80 25.47
C ILE A 340 1.02 3.44 25.08
N LYS A 341 1.07 4.69 24.62
CA LYS A 341 -0.12 5.46 24.26
C LYS A 341 0.00 5.95 22.84
N ILE A 342 -0.78 5.35 21.95
CA ILE A 342 -0.98 5.79 20.57
C ILE A 342 -2.21 6.70 20.56
N THR A 343 -2.02 7.98 20.25
CA THR A 343 -3.08 9.00 20.24
C THR A 343 -2.87 9.96 19.08
N ASP A 344 -3.92 10.70 18.70
CA ASP A 344 -3.86 11.63 17.56
C ASP A 344 -2.91 12.81 17.78
N ASN A 345 -2.63 13.14 19.04
CA ASN A 345 -1.76 14.26 19.41
C ASN A 345 -0.28 13.87 19.51
N HIS A 346 0.05 12.61 19.25
CA HIS A 346 1.39 12.07 19.41
C HIS A 346 1.72 11.22 18.21
N SER A 347 2.34 11.82 17.19
CA SER A 347 2.68 11.15 15.93
C SER A 347 4.18 10.89 15.80
N PHE A 348 4.50 9.90 14.97
CA PHE A 348 5.86 9.60 14.55
C PHE A 348 5.92 9.60 13.03
N THR A 349 7.02 10.08 12.46
CA THR A 349 7.24 10.09 11.02
C THR A 349 8.35 9.13 10.65
N ILE A 350 8.13 8.46 9.53
CA ILE A 350 9.10 7.61 8.86
C ILE A 350 9.96 8.49 7.98
N GLN A 351 11.26 8.51 8.27
CA GLN A 351 12.28 8.99 7.36
C GLN A 351 12.80 7.79 6.60
N THR A 352 12.44 7.70 5.32
CA THR A 352 13.15 6.82 4.40
C THR A 352 14.58 7.37 4.23
N PRO A 353 15.63 6.61 4.56
CA PRO A 353 16.99 7.04 4.27
C PRO A 353 17.10 7.29 2.77
N THR A 354 17.65 8.44 2.38
CA THR A 354 18.04 8.69 0.99
C THR A 354 19.00 7.57 0.58
N PRO A 355 18.75 6.84 -0.53
CA PRO A 355 19.63 5.76 -0.92
C PRO A 355 21.06 6.29 -1.03
N THR A 356 21.97 5.71 -0.24
CA THR A 356 23.41 5.94 -0.45
C THR A 356 23.76 5.15 -1.71
N PRO A 357 24.25 5.80 -2.78
CA PRO A 357 24.60 5.08 -4.00
C PRO A 357 25.64 4.02 -3.66
N ASP A 358 25.30 2.77 -3.97
CA ASP A 358 26.19 1.63 -3.84
C ASP A 358 27.36 1.82 -4.84
N PRO A 359 28.62 1.92 -4.40
CA PRO A 359 29.75 2.15 -5.30
C PRO A 359 30.00 0.98 -6.28
N ASP A 360 29.34 -0.17 -6.09
CA ASP A 360 29.54 -1.36 -6.92
C ASP A 360 28.41 -1.62 -7.94
N VAL A 361 27.39 -0.75 -8.01
CA VAL A 361 26.33 -0.88 -9.02
C VAL A 361 26.63 0.04 -10.21
N THR A 362 27.28 -0.54 -11.23
CA THR A 362 27.32 0.09 -12.56
C THR A 362 25.95 -0.12 -13.22
N GLU A 363 25.00 0.77 -12.95
CA GLU A 363 23.75 0.81 -13.72
C GLU A 363 24.06 1.23 -15.14
N THR A 364 23.84 0.32 -16.09
CA THR A 364 23.81 0.65 -17.50
C THR A 364 22.47 1.34 -17.75
N PRO A 365 22.43 2.60 -18.23
CA PRO A 365 21.15 3.26 -18.47
C PRO A 365 20.39 2.50 -19.56
N THR A 366 19.17 2.07 -19.24
CA THR A 366 18.22 1.61 -20.24
C THR A 366 17.85 2.83 -21.08
N ALA A 367 18.19 2.78 -22.37
CA ALA A 367 17.92 3.84 -23.31
C ALA A 367 16.41 4.06 -23.43
N ASP A 368 16.01 5.28 -23.09
CA ASP A 368 14.71 5.86 -23.39
C ASP A 368 14.49 5.84 -24.91
N SER A 369 13.34 5.33 -25.33
CA SER A 369 12.96 5.21 -26.73
C SER A 369 12.52 6.57 -27.25
N ALA A 370 13.49 7.39 -27.67
CA ALA A 370 13.22 8.55 -28.50
C ALA A 370 12.81 8.09 -29.91
N GLU A 371 11.53 8.31 -30.20
CA GLU A 371 10.93 8.23 -31.53
C GLU A 371 11.61 9.26 -32.46
N ALA A 372 12.16 8.79 -33.57
CA ALA A 372 12.76 9.63 -34.60
C ALA A 372 12.34 9.14 -35.99
N GLU A 373 11.57 9.97 -36.70
CA GLU A 373 11.56 10.17 -38.16
C GLU A 373 10.79 11.47 -38.40
N ALA A 374 11.07 12.39 -39.32
CA ALA A 374 12.11 12.67 -40.31
C ALA A 374 11.87 14.18 -40.66
N THR A 375 12.73 15.01 -41.27
CA THR A 375 13.45 14.86 -42.53
C THR A 375 14.27 16.14 -42.74
N GLU A 376 15.47 16.04 -43.31
CA GLU A 376 16.35 17.14 -43.70
C GLU A 376 15.83 17.96 -44.89
N THR A 377 16.25 19.23 -45.02
CA THR A 377 17.01 19.76 -46.18
C THR A 377 17.64 21.13 -45.81
N PRO A 378 18.90 21.44 -46.21
CA PRO A 378 19.67 22.60 -45.76
C PRO A 378 19.68 23.76 -46.77
N GLU A 379 20.05 24.98 -46.34
CA GLU A 379 20.70 25.97 -47.20
C GLU A 379 21.51 27.00 -46.38
N THR A 380 22.66 27.38 -46.94
CA THR A 380 23.81 28.11 -46.39
C THR A 380 23.85 29.61 -46.76
N GLU A 381 24.74 30.33 -46.06
CA GLU A 381 25.29 31.69 -46.33
C GLU A 381 24.39 32.90 -45.96
N GLY A 382 24.89 33.99 -45.37
CA GLY A 382 26.26 34.42 -45.13
C GLY A 382 26.36 35.68 -44.26
N ASP A 383 27.62 35.89 -43.88
CA ASP A 383 28.33 37.01 -43.26
C ASP A 383 27.76 38.45 -43.39
N SER A 384 27.89 39.26 -42.32
CA SER A 384 28.81 40.42 -42.22
C SER A 384 28.35 41.58 -41.31
N ALA A 385 29.27 41.97 -40.41
CA ALA A 385 29.72 43.33 -40.06
C ALA A 385 28.84 44.34 -39.25
N LYS A 386 29.27 44.51 -37.99
CA LYS A 386 29.98 45.68 -37.39
C LYS A 386 29.28 47.06 -37.17
N ALA A 387 29.58 47.59 -35.97
CA ALA A 387 29.72 49.01 -35.56
C ALA A 387 28.43 49.72 -35.11
N ASP A 388 28.39 50.57 -34.08
CA ASP A 388 29.44 51.15 -33.23
C ASP A 388 28.81 51.83 -32.00
N GLU A 389 29.66 52.07 -30.98
CA GLU A 389 29.72 53.25 -30.09
C GLU A 389 28.52 53.62 -29.18
N GLU A 390 28.69 53.52 -27.85
CA GLU A 390 29.10 54.61 -26.92
C GLU A 390 27.85 55.27 -26.29
N THR A 391 27.73 55.69 -25.02
CA THR A 391 28.65 55.97 -23.92
C THR A 391 27.84 55.97 -22.61
N ALA A 392 28.59 55.79 -21.51
CA ALA A 392 28.38 56.22 -20.12
C ALA A 392 27.26 57.24 -19.82
N ASP A 393 26.73 57.37 -18.61
CA ASP A 393 27.45 57.45 -17.35
C ASP A 393 26.43 57.48 -16.19
N SER A 394 26.78 56.74 -15.15
CA SER A 394 26.77 57.11 -13.73
C SER A 394 25.55 57.67 -12.99
N THR A 395 25.47 57.11 -11.77
CA THR A 395 25.19 57.76 -10.48
C THR A 395 23.77 58.23 -10.19
N GLU A 396 23.24 58.20 -8.97
CA GLU A 396 23.51 57.59 -7.65
C GLU A 396 22.44 58.21 -6.74
N SER A 397 22.19 57.59 -5.57
CA SER A 397 21.67 58.23 -4.35
C SER A 397 20.14 58.39 -4.30
N GLU A 398 19.48 57.54 -3.50
CA GLU A 398 18.97 57.82 -2.13
C GLU A 398 17.75 58.74 -2.15
N ALA A 399 16.76 58.68 -1.28
CA ALA A 399 16.54 58.00 -0.02
C ALA A 399 15.01 58.08 0.21
N ALA A 400 14.39 57.01 0.69
CA ALA A 400 13.85 56.91 2.05
C ALA A 400 12.46 57.53 2.31
N ALA A 401 11.63 56.68 2.94
CA ALA A 401 10.62 56.99 3.95
C ALA A 401 9.36 57.72 3.47
N THR A 402 8.12 57.42 3.87
CA THR A 402 7.46 56.53 4.84
C THR A 402 5.92 56.69 4.57
N PRO A 403 4.96 56.36 5.46
CA PRO A 403 4.16 55.13 5.50
C PRO A 403 2.65 55.47 5.44
N GLU A 404 1.82 54.67 6.13
CA GLU A 404 0.37 54.78 6.39
C GLU A 404 -0.54 54.09 5.36
N ALA A 405 -1.68 53.52 5.71
CA ALA A 405 -2.28 52.95 6.93
C ALA A 405 -3.71 52.60 6.52
N GLU A 406 -4.27 51.53 7.12
CA GLU A 406 -5.71 51.23 7.23
C GLU A 406 -6.50 51.07 5.91
N LYS A 407 -7.18 49.94 5.69
CA LYS A 407 -8.26 49.43 6.53
C LYS A 407 -8.63 48.00 6.13
#